data_AF-A0A954Y9U9-F1
#
_entry.id   AF-A0A954Y9U9-F1
#
_cell.length_a   1.000
_cell.length_b   1.000
_cell.length_c   1.000
_cell.angle_alpha   90.00
_cell.angle_beta   90.00
_cell.angle_gamma   90.00
#
_symmetry.space_group_name_H-M   'P 1'
#
loop_
_entity.id
_entity.type
_entity.pdbx_description
1 polymer ?
#
loop_
_entity_poly.entity_id
_entity_poly.type
_entity_poly.pdbx_seq_one_letter_code
_entity_poly.pdbx_strand_id
1 'polypeptide(L)'
;GWELTVERTEYQRGEPVRIRLRTPGAEAQQAAILLEPESGPQRRVELTPSVVKPGVLEADLTDLTVGRYRALVAGADSQAVSVAFEVVNPPGEFAQLERDTAAMQAAARRTGGAYLNIDEAKNLLELIPPPQRVPIESLPPVELWNRWWMLAGITGCLVTEWILRKRKAML
;
A
#
# COMPACT_ATOMS: atom_id res chain seq x y z
N GLY A 1 -8.92 -23.21 39.39
CA GLY A 1 -7.56 -23.53 38.90
C GLY A 1 -7.05 -22.37 38.09
N TRP A 2 -5.79 -22.42 37.66
CA TRP A 2 -5.26 -21.47 36.68
C TRP A 2 -5.83 -21.84 35.30
N GLU A 3 -6.31 -20.86 34.54
CA GLU A 3 -6.92 -21.10 33.23
C GLU A 3 -6.45 -20.03 32.24
N LEU A 4 -5.88 -20.46 31.12
CA LEU A 4 -5.37 -19.58 30.06
C LEU A 4 -6.30 -19.68 28.85
N THR A 5 -6.77 -18.54 28.36
CA THR A 5 -7.75 -18.47 27.27
C THR A 5 -7.35 -17.40 26.25
N VAL A 6 -7.68 -17.69 24.99
CA VAL A 6 -7.65 -16.77 23.85
C VAL A 6 -9.07 -16.60 23.33
N GLU A 7 -9.35 -15.48 22.68
CA GLU A 7 -10.69 -15.23 22.12
C GLU A 7 -10.98 -16.08 20.88
N ARG A 8 -9.94 -16.39 20.09
CA ARG A 8 -10.00 -17.17 18.86
C ARG A 8 -8.80 -18.10 18.78
N THR A 9 -8.91 -19.15 17.98
CA THR A 9 -7.79 -20.07 17.68
C THR A 9 -7.01 -19.65 16.45
N GLU A 10 -7.57 -18.77 15.60
CA GLU A 10 -6.96 -18.25 14.37
C GLU A 10 -7.08 -16.73 14.34
N TYR A 11 -5.98 -16.06 13.99
CA TYR A 11 -5.85 -14.59 13.90
C TYR A 11 -5.11 -14.19 12.64
N GLN A 12 -5.38 -12.99 12.13
CA GLN A 12 -4.66 -12.48 10.95
C GLN A 12 -3.38 -11.73 11.36
N ARG A 13 -2.36 -11.73 10.50
CA ARG A 13 -1.15 -10.92 10.70
C ARG A 13 -1.54 -9.44 10.95
N GLY A 14 -1.08 -8.89 12.07
CA GLY A 14 -1.37 -7.52 12.50
C GLY A 14 -2.62 -7.36 13.38
N GLU A 15 -3.44 -8.40 13.53
CA GLU A 15 -4.53 -8.44 14.50
C GLU A 15 -3.96 -8.68 15.92
N PRO A 16 -4.34 -7.88 16.93
CA PRO A 16 -3.87 -8.08 18.30
C PRO A 16 -4.50 -9.36 18.90
N VAL A 17 -3.67 -10.24 19.45
CA VAL A 17 -4.14 -11.44 20.14
C VAL A 17 -4.25 -11.16 21.62
N ARG A 18 -5.49 -11.05 22.12
CA ARG A 18 -5.78 -10.86 23.54
C ARG A 18 -5.74 -12.19 24.28
N ILE A 19 -4.80 -12.33 25.21
CA ILE A 19 -4.67 -13.48 26.10
C ILE A 19 -5.18 -13.12 27.48
N ARG A 20 -5.97 -14.03 28.07
CA ARG A 20 -6.49 -13.90 29.43
C ARG A 20 -6.05 -15.07 30.30
N LEU A 21 -5.50 -14.76 31.47
CA LEU A 21 -5.19 -15.72 32.52
C LEU A 21 -6.11 -15.48 33.71
N ARG A 22 -6.92 -16.49 34.06
CA ARG A 22 -7.72 -16.49 35.30
C ARG A 22 -6.93 -17.17 36.39
N THR A 23 -6.76 -16.48 37.52
CA THR A 23 -6.06 -17.02 38.69
C THR A 23 -7.06 -17.51 39.75
N PRO A 24 -6.76 -18.61 40.47
CA PRO A 24 -7.63 -19.13 41.51
C PRO A 24 -7.65 -18.26 42.79
N GLY A 25 -6.76 -17.26 42.91
CA GLY A 25 -6.75 -16.27 43.98
C GLY A 25 -6.88 -14.85 43.43
N ALA A 26 -7.54 -13.96 44.19
CA ALA A 26 -7.82 -12.57 43.81
C ALA A 26 -6.58 -11.65 43.84
N GLU A 27 -5.42 -12.15 44.23
CA GLU A 27 -4.22 -11.36 44.57
C GLU A 27 -3.06 -11.47 43.58
N ALA A 28 -3.22 -12.20 42.48
CA ALA A 28 -2.16 -12.27 41.47
C ALA A 28 -2.00 -10.90 40.78
N GLN A 29 -1.06 -10.10 41.28
CA GLN A 29 -0.79 -8.75 40.77
C GLN A 29 0.14 -8.77 39.56
N GLN A 30 0.95 -9.82 39.40
CA GLN A 30 1.92 -9.96 38.32
C GLN A 30 2.06 -11.43 37.93
N ALA A 31 1.87 -11.72 36.65
CA ALA A 31 2.25 -13.00 36.06
C ALA A 31 2.84 -12.75 34.68
N ALA A 32 3.64 -13.69 34.18
CA ALA A 32 4.14 -13.65 32.82
C ALA A 32 3.75 -14.94 32.10
N ILE A 33 3.62 -14.83 30.79
CA ILE A 33 3.50 -15.99 29.90
C ILE A 33 4.78 -16.11 29.06
N LEU A 34 5.12 -17.34 28.73
CA LEU A 34 6.10 -17.69 27.72
C LEU A 34 5.34 -17.96 26.42
N LEU A 35 5.58 -17.14 25.42
CA LEU A 35 5.09 -17.31 24.07
C LEU A 35 6.13 -18.09 23.27
N GLU A 36 5.77 -19.30 22.88
CA GLU A 36 6.60 -20.20 22.09
C GLU A 36 6.07 -20.25 20.65
N PRO A 37 6.73 -19.59 19.69
CA PRO A 37 6.47 -19.83 18.28
C PRO A 37 6.95 -21.23 17.87
N GLU A 38 6.29 -21.85 16.89
CA GLU A 38 6.77 -23.11 16.28
C GLU A 38 8.15 -22.95 15.63
N SER A 39 8.41 -21.77 15.07
CA SER A 39 9.70 -21.39 14.49
C SER A 39 10.12 -20.01 14.97
N GLY A 40 11.00 -19.94 15.96
CA GLY A 40 11.57 -18.67 16.42
C GLY A 40 12.01 -18.68 17.88
N PRO A 41 12.53 -17.55 18.37
CA PRO A 41 12.88 -17.39 19.78
C PRO A 41 11.61 -17.30 20.64
N GLN A 42 11.66 -17.92 21.82
CA GLN A 42 10.62 -17.76 22.83
C GLN A 42 10.62 -16.31 23.34
N ARG A 43 9.43 -15.74 23.55
CA ARG A 43 9.25 -14.39 24.10
C ARG A 43 8.50 -14.46 25.41
N ARG A 44 9.05 -13.84 26.46
CA ARG A 44 8.32 -13.63 27.72
C ARG A 44 7.45 -12.38 27.60
N VAL A 45 6.18 -12.48 27.97
CA VAL A 45 5.22 -11.38 27.96
C VAL A 45 4.62 -11.24 29.34
N GLU A 46 4.68 -10.03 29.88
CA GLU A 46 4.08 -9.72 31.18
C GLU A 46 2.59 -9.47 31.03
N LEU A 47 1.80 -10.05 31.93
CA LEU A 47 0.36 -9.84 31.98
C LEU A 47 0.04 -8.74 32.98
N THR A 48 -0.96 -7.93 32.65
CA THR A 48 -1.45 -6.82 33.48
C THR A 48 -2.80 -7.15 34.11
N PRO A 49 -3.08 -6.77 35.37
CA PRO A 49 -4.40 -6.99 35.97
C PRO A 49 -5.51 -6.27 35.19
N SER A 50 -6.59 -6.99 34.90
CA SER A 50 -7.76 -6.40 34.24
C SER A 50 -8.46 -5.42 35.16
N VAL A 51 -8.70 -4.20 34.67
CA VAL A 51 -9.46 -3.16 35.40
C VAL A 51 -10.94 -3.55 35.52
N VAL A 52 -11.43 -4.41 34.63
CA VAL A 52 -12.87 -4.77 34.53
C VAL A 52 -13.20 -6.01 35.36
N LYS A 53 -12.28 -6.97 35.47
CA LYS A 53 -12.52 -8.26 36.14
C LYS A 53 -11.41 -8.58 37.15
N PRO A 54 -11.68 -8.42 38.46
CA PRO A 54 -10.76 -8.85 39.50
C PRO A 54 -10.38 -10.33 39.36
N GLY A 55 -9.09 -10.66 39.53
CA GLY A 55 -8.58 -12.03 39.38
C GLY A 55 -8.36 -12.50 37.93
N VAL A 56 -8.46 -11.59 36.95
CA VAL A 56 -8.09 -11.84 35.56
C VAL A 56 -6.89 -10.97 35.18
N LEU A 57 -5.88 -11.58 34.60
CA LEU A 57 -4.71 -10.93 34.03
C LEU A 57 -4.81 -10.98 32.51
N GLU A 58 -4.53 -9.88 31.83
CA GLU A 58 -4.68 -9.72 30.39
C GLU A 58 -3.39 -9.16 29.76
N ALA A 59 -3.10 -9.59 28.54
CA ALA A 59 -2.10 -8.97 27.68
C ALA A 59 -2.54 -9.02 26.22
N ASP A 60 -2.19 -7.96 25.49
CA ASP A 60 -2.36 -7.88 24.05
C ASP A 60 -1.04 -8.20 23.37
N LEU A 61 -1.00 -9.30 22.62
CA LEU A 61 0.13 -9.64 21.79
C LEU A 61 -0.02 -8.94 20.44
N THR A 62 0.91 -8.05 20.13
CA THR A 62 1.00 -7.36 18.85
C THR A 62 2.26 -7.78 18.10
N ASP A 63 2.31 -7.47 16.80
CA ASP A 63 3.47 -7.73 15.94
C ASP A 63 3.90 -9.21 15.89
N LEU A 64 2.90 -10.10 15.86
CA LEU A 64 3.13 -11.53 15.67
C LEU A 64 3.30 -11.85 14.19
N THR A 65 4.32 -12.64 13.88
CA THR A 65 4.53 -13.19 12.54
C THR A 65 3.57 -14.32 12.24
N VAL A 66 3.46 -14.71 10.98
CA VAL A 66 2.63 -15.86 10.61
C VAL A 66 3.26 -17.16 11.11
N GLY A 67 2.43 -18.02 11.69
CA GLY A 67 2.84 -19.29 12.27
C GLY A 67 1.98 -19.70 13.46
N ARG A 68 2.25 -20.89 13.99
CA ARG A 68 1.60 -21.40 15.19
C ARG A 68 2.34 -20.96 16.44
N TYR A 69 1.57 -20.64 17.47
CA TYR A 69 2.04 -20.20 18.76
C TYR A 69 1.44 -21.06 19.86
N ARG A 70 2.24 -21.30 20.89
CA ARG A 70 1.80 -21.87 22.17
C ARG A 70 2.16 -20.88 23.27
N ALA A 71 1.17 -20.49 24.07
CA ALA A 71 1.39 -19.68 25.26
C ALA A 71 1.33 -20.56 26.51
N LEU A 72 2.31 -20.40 27.39
CA LEU A 72 2.49 -21.14 28.64
C LEU A 72 2.59 -20.14 29.80
N VAL A 73 2.08 -20.49 30.98
CA VAL A 73 2.25 -19.66 32.17
C VAL A 73 3.69 -19.82 32.71
N ALA A 74 4.40 -18.71 32.93
CA ALA A 74 5.77 -18.70 33.44
C ALA A 74 5.79 -18.90 34.97
N GLY A 75 6.60 -19.84 35.47
CA GLY A 75 6.95 -19.95 36.89
C GLY A 75 5.92 -20.62 37.80
N ALA A 76 4.81 -21.14 37.28
CA ALA A 76 4.07 -22.19 37.98
C ALA A 76 4.78 -23.55 37.72
N ASP A 77 4.40 -24.64 38.39
CA ASP A 77 4.82 -26.02 38.05
C ASP A 77 4.23 -26.46 36.67
N SER A 78 4.28 -25.57 35.68
CA SER A 78 3.29 -25.40 34.61
C SER A 78 3.68 -26.11 33.32
N GLN A 79 3.54 -27.44 33.34
CA GLN A 79 3.17 -28.18 32.13
C GLN A 79 1.64 -28.23 31.90
N ALA A 80 0.81 -27.79 32.86
CA ALA A 80 -0.63 -28.08 32.82
C ALA A 80 -1.52 -27.01 32.15
N VAL A 81 -1.08 -25.76 32.01
CA VAL A 81 -1.93 -24.66 31.50
C VAL A 81 -1.28 -24.01 30.29
N SER A 82 -1.73 -24.41 29.11
CA SER A 82 -1.26 -23.88 27.83
C SER A 82 -2.44 -23.62 26.90
N VAL A 83 -2.27 -22.68 25.97
CA VAL A 83 -3.22 -22.43 24.90
C VAL A 83 -2.47 -22.28 23.58
N ALA A 84 -3.03 -22.82 22.50
CA ALA A 84 -2.46 -22.74 21.18
C ALA A 84 -3.35 -21.86 20.28
N PHE A 85 -2.72 -21.08 19.42
CA PHE A 85 -3.38 -20.28 18.40
C PHE A 85 -2.49 -20.15 17.17
N GLU A 86 -3.07 -19.85 16.03
CA GLU A 86 -2.37 -19.71 14.76
C GLU A 86 -2.56 -18.30 14.21
N VAL A 87 -1.47 -17.68 13.74
CA VAL A 87 -1.51 -16.42 13.02
C VAL A 87 -1.35 -16.71 11.54
N VAL A 88 -2.37 -16.45 10.74
CA VAL A 88 -2.39 -16.67 9.30
C VAL A 88 -2.16 -15.37 8.54
N ASN A 89 -1.73 -15.47 7.28
CA ASN A 89 -1.75 -14.30 6.41
C ASN A 89 -3.22 -13.88 6.19
N PRO A 90 -3.52 -12.57 6.20
CA PRO A 90 -4.82 -12.12 5.74
C PRO A 90 -5.07 -12.69 4.34
N PRO A 91 -6.30 -13.16 4.05
CA PRO A 91 -6.61 -13.62 2.71
C PRO A 91 -6.44 -12.41 1.79
N GLY A 92 -5.42 -12.47 0.91
CA GLY A 92 -5.03 -11.37 0.03
C GLY A 92 -6.03 -11.17 -1.11
N GLU A 93 -5.55 -10.88 -2.32
CA GLU A 93 -6.38 -10.77 -3.54
C GLU A 93 -7.20 -12.05 -3.83
N PHE A 94 -6.81 -13.19 -3.25
CA PHE A 94 -7.53 -14.46 -3.32
C PHE A 94 -8.77 -14.55 -2.41
N ALA A 95 -9.01 -13.58 -1.51
CA ALA A 95 -10.22 -13.51 -0.70
C ALA A 95 -11.48 -13.27 -1.56
N GLN A 96 -11.30 -12.56 -2.67
CA GLN A 96 -12.37 -12.14 -3.55
C GLN A 96 -12.01 -12.53 -4.99
N LEU A 97 -12.23 -13.81 -5.30
CA LEU A 97 -12.01 -14.38 -6.64
C LEU A 97 -13.07 -13.93 -7.64
N GLU A 98 -14.15 -13.31 -7.17
CA GLU A 98 -15.22 -12.80 -8.02
C GLU A 98 -14.80 -11.49 -8.69
N ARG A 99 -15.10 -11.40 -9.99
CA ARG A 99 -14.90 -10.18 -10.77
C ARG A 99 -15.80 -9.07 -10.22
N ASP A 100 -15.22 -8.00 -9.69
CA ASP A 100 -15.95 -6.79 -9.32
C ASP A 100 -16.31 -5.97 -10.57
N THR A 101 -17.43 -6.32 -11.18
CA THR A 101 -17.94 -5.65 -12.39
C THR A 101 -18.25 -4.18 -12.14
N ALA A 102 -18.67 -3.83 -10.92
CA ALA A 102 -19.03 -2.45 -10.58
C ALA A 102 -17.77 -1.56 -10.53
N ALA A 103 -16.71 -2.04 -9.89
CA ALA A 103 -15.42 -1.36 -9.86
C ALA A 103 -14.81 -1.20 -11.26
N MET A 104 -14.87 -2.26 -12.07
CA MET A 104 -14.36 -2.22 -13.45
C MET A 104 -15.13 -1.21 -14.33
N GLN A 105 -16.45 -1.15 -14.22
CA GLN A 105 -17.26 -0.16 -14.93
C GLN A 105 -16.98 1.26 -14.45
N ALA A 106 -16.84 1.46 -13.14
CA ALA A 106 -16.49 2.76 -12.57
C ALA A 106 -15.11 3.24 -13.06
N ALA A 107 -14.13 2.32 -13.13
CA ALA A 107 -12.80 2.62 -13.66
C ALA A 107 -12.86 3.04 -15.14
N ALA A 108 -13.58 2.30 -15.99
CA ALA A 108 -13.76 2.64 -17.39
C ALA A 108 -14.37 4.04 -17.57
N ARG A 109 -15.42 4.38 -16.79
CA ARG A 109 -16.03 5.71 -16.82
C ARG A 109 -15.06 6.83 -16.42
N ARG A 110 -14.20 6.59 -15.43
CA ARG A 110 -13.23 7.58 -14.94
C ARG A 110 -12.09 7.83 -15.93
N THR A 111 -11.67 6.82 -16.66
CA THR A 111 -10.57 6.93 -17.64
C THR A 111 -11.05 7.31 -19.05
N GLY A 112 -12.36 7.38 -19.26
CA GLY A 112 -12.95 7.59 -20.59
C GLY A 112 -12.88 6.34 -21.49
N GLY A 113 -12.62 5.17 -20.91
CA GLY A 113 -12.63 3.89 -21.60
C GLY A 113 -14.01 3.22 -21.62
N ALA A 114 -14.07 2.03 -22.21
CA ALA A 114 -15.27 1.19 -22.24
C ALA A 114 -15.04 -0.11 -21.47
N TYR A 115 -16.07 -0.58 -20.77
CA TYR A 115 -16.10 -1.91 -20.17
C TYR A 115 -16.85 -2.84 -21.11
N LEU A 116 -16.28 -4.00 -21.40
CA LEU A 116 -16.86 -5.00 -22.30
C LEU A 116 -16.90 -6.36 -21.58
N ASN A 117 -18.01 -7.07 -21.76
CA ASN A 117 -18.08 -8.49 -21.44
C ASN A 117 -17.45 -9.33 -22.55
N ILE A 118 -17.21 -10.61 -22.26
CA ILE A 118 -16.51 -11.52 -23.18
C ILE A 118 -17.28 -11.75 -24.49
N ASP A 119 -18.61 -11.71 -24.42
CA ASP A 119 -19.54 -11.81 -25.55
C ASP A 119 -19.58 -10.55 -26.43
N GLU A 120 -19.23 -9.40 -25.84
CA GLU A 120 -19.13 -8.09 -26.51
C GLU A 120 -17.74 -7.86 -27.10
N ALA A 121 -16.75 -8.71 -26.79
CA ALA A 121 -15.37 -8.56 -27.25
C ALA A 121 -15.21 -8.51 -28.77
N LYS A 122 -16.15 -9.11 -29.51
CA LYS A 122 -16.22 -9.01 -30.99
C LYS A 122 -16.41 -7.58 -31.50
N ASN A 123 -17.01 -6.70 -30.70
CA ASN A 123 -17.26 -5.30 -31.06
C ASN A 123 -16.07 -4.39 -30.73
N LEU A 124 -14.99 -4.93 -30.12
CA LEU A 124 -13.83 -4.14 -29.67
C LEU A 124 -13.27 -3.25 -30.78
N LEU A 125 -13.17 -3.78 -32.01
CA LEU A 125 -12.63 -3.05 -33.15
C LEU A 125 -13.45 -1.80 -33.51
N GLU A 126 -14.75 -1.80 -33.23
CA GLU A 126 -15.64 -0.66 -33.51
C GLU A 126 -15.51 0.45 -32.44
N LEU A 127 -15.08 0.08 -31.23
CA LEU A 127 -14.90 1.00 -30.10
C LEU A 127 -13.53 1.69 -30.11
N ILE A 128 -12.58 1.19 -30.90
CA ILE A 128 -11.24 1.79 -31.00
C ILE A 128 -11.35 3.08 -31.83
N PRO A 129 -11.03 4.26 -31.27
CA PRO A 129 -11.01 5.49 -32.04
C PRO A 129 -9.97 5.38 -33.17
N PRO A 130 -10.23 6.03 -34.33
CA PRO A 130 -9.30 5.97 -35.44
C PRO A 130 -7.91 6.46 -35.00
N PRO A 131 -6.84 5.91 -35.59
CA PRO A 131 -5.48 6.22 -35.20
C PRO A 131 -5.25 7.74 -35.31
N GLN A 132 -5.12 8.40 -34.16
CA GLN A 132 -4.70 9.78 -34.12
C GLN A 132 -3.22 9.80 -34.47
N ARG A 133 -2.87 10.43 -35.60
CA ARG A 133 -1.49 10.70 -35.95
C ARG A 133 -0.96 11.75 -34.97
N VAL A 134 -0.46 11.28 -33.83
CA VAL A 134 0.32 12.13 -32.93
C VAL A 134 1.67 12.34 -33.63
N PRO A 135 2.07 13.58 -33.96
CA PRO A 135 3.40 13.82 -34.49
C PRO A 135 4.42 13.44 -33.41
N ILE A 136 5.07 12.29 -33.56
CA ILE A 136 6.16 11.86 -32.68
C ILE A 136 7.43 12.67 -33.00
N GLU A 137 7.50 13.23 -34.21
CA GLU A 137 8.55 14.15 -34.63
C GLU A 137 8.06 15.61 -34.52
N SER A 138 8.82 16.42 -33.79
CA SER A 138 8.80 17.87 -33.98
C SER A 138 9.08 18.14 -35.46
N LEU A 139 8.18 18.86 -36.15
CA LEU A 139 8.41 19.29 -37.53
C LEU A 139 9.83 19.87 -37.65
N PRO A 140 10.56 19.61 -38.75
CA PRO A 140 11.91 20.14 -38.90
C PRO A 140 11.88 21.66 -38.69
N PRO A 141 12.85 22.23 -37.94
CA PRO A 141 12.87 23.66 -37.68
C PRO A 141 12.83 24.41 -39.02
N VAL A 142 11.91 25.36 -39.17
CA VAL A 142 11.86 26.19 -40.38
C VAL A 142 13.11 27.06 -40.40
N GLU A 143 14.00 26.84 -41.36
CA GLU A 143 15.20 27.64 -41.56
C GLU A 143 14.84 29.06 -42.02
N LEU A 144 14.82 29.98 -41.07
CA LEU A 144 14.58 31.40 -41.27
C LEU A 144 15.77 32.10 -41.97
N TRP A 145 16.99 31.66 -41.67
CA TRP A 145 18.25 32.24 -42.14
C TRP A 145 18.47 32.14 -43.65
N ASN A 146 17.95 31.09 -44.30
CA ASN A 146 18.14 30.87 -45.74
C ASN A 146 17.11 31.61 -46.62
N ARG A 147 16.28 32.47 -46.03
CA ARG A 147 15.25 33.20 -46.76
C ARG A 147 15.81 34.54 -47.23
N TRP A 148 15.74 34.79 -48.55
CA TRP A 148 16.26 36.01 -49.17
C TRP A 148 15.72 37.32 -48.55
N TRP A 149 14.48 37.31 -48.06
CA TRP A 149 13.87 38.48 -47.41
C TRP A 149 14.46 38.76 -46.02
N MET A 150 14.94 37.74 -45.31
CA MET A 150 15.64 37.93 -44.02
C MET A 150 17.00 38.59 -44.25
N LEU A 151 17.73 38.13 -45.27
CA LEU A 151 18.97 38.78 -45.71
C LEU A 151 18.69 40.24 -46.12
N ALA A 152 17.68 40.48 -46.95
CA ALA A 152 17.29 41.83 -47.36
C ALA A 152 16.93 42.73 -46.17
N GLY A 153 16.23 42.20 -45.16
CA GLY A 153 15.90 42.92 -43.93
C GLY A 153 17.14 43.30 -43.11
N ILE A 154 18.06 42.35 -42.88
CA ILE A 154 19.31 42.61 -42.15
C ILE A 154 20.19 43.61 -42.90
N THR A 155 20.36 43.42 -44.22
CA THR A 155 21.11 44.37 -45.06
C THR A 155 20.45 45.74 -45.06
N GLY A 156 19.12 45.82 -45.12
CA GLY A 156 18.36 47.07 -45.02
C GLY A 156 18.60 47.81 -43.71
N CYS A 157 18.59 47.10 -42.58
CA CYS A 157 18.92 47.66 -41.26
C CYS A 157 20.35 48.19 -41.22
N LEU A 158 21.34 47.42 -41.70
CA LEU A 158 22.75 47.83 -41.73
C LEU A 158 22.97 49.04 -42.65
N VAL A 159 22.33 49.08 -43.82
CA VAL A 159 22.40 50.22 -44.73
C VAL A 159 21.75 51.45 -44.11
N THR A 160 20.60 51.29 -43.46
CA THR A 160 19.91 52.39 -42.77
C THR A 160 20.75 52.93 -41.63
N GLU A 161 21.36 52.04 -40.83
CA GLU A 161 22.30 52.41 -39.79
C GLU A 161 23.50 53.17 -40.37
N TRP A 162 24.11 52.66 -41.45
CA TRP A 162 25.24 53.31 -42.11
C TRP A 162 24.87 54.71 -42.63
N ILE A 163 23.70 54.87 -43.25
CA ILE A 163 23.19 56.17 -43.71
C ILE A 163 22.98 57.11 -42.53
N LEU A 164 22.35 56.63 -41.45
CA LEU A 164 22.13 57.42 -40.23
C LEU A 164 23.46 57.85 -39.61
N ARG A 165 24.43 56.94 -39.51
CA ARG A 165 25.78 57.19 -39.00
C ARG A 165 26.50 58.24 -39.84
N LYS A 166 26.43 58.14 -41.17
CA LYS A 166 27.04 59.09 -42.09
C LYS A 166 26.40 60.48 -42.01
N ARG A 167 25.07 60.55 -41.86
CA ARG A 167 24.32 61.81 -41.75
C ARG A 167 24.47 62.50 -40.40
N LYS A 168 24.66 61.73 -39.32
CA LYS A 168 24.81 62.26 -37.95
C LYS A 168 26.26 62.42 -37.49
N ALA A 169 27.25 62.14 -38.35
CA ALA A 169 28.69 62.28 -38.08
C ALA A 169 29.14 61.63 -36.75
N MET A 170 28.53 60.50 -36.39
CA MET A 170 28.98 59.69 -35.26
C MET A 170 30.04 58.71 -35.76
N LEU A 171 31.30 59.02 -35.47
CA LEU A 171 32.44 58.09 -35.52
C LEU A 171 32.61 57.47 -34.13
#